data_AF-A0A154VGG1-F1
#
_entry.id   AF-A0A154VGG1-F1
#
_cell.length_a   1.000
_cell.length_b   1.000
_cell.length_c   1.000
_cell.angle_alpha   90.00
_cell.angle_beta   90.00
_cell.angle_gamma   90.00
#
_symmetry.space_group_name_H-M   'P 1'
#
loop_
_entity.id
_entity.type
_entity.pdbx_description
1 polymer ?
#
loop_
_entity_poly.entity_id
_entity_poly.type
_entity_poly.pdbx_seq_one_letter_code
_entity_poly.pdbx_strand_id
1 'polypeptide(L)'
;MVKSQKAVTEDKATDGADITQLRARFQKAMERRRNWLSHWQDCYEFALPQRNAAASNQTNGGKRLDRVFDATASDAVEQLAASLMAEITPPGGGWFELEPGGNVANADRQALTEQLGRAVRILQGHFDRSNFAVEMHQAFLDLVTAGTACLRLEKADLHSPSALRFTAVPLRDLAFEERSDGKMDAVFRKLALTRAEILATWPGAKGFADDDRDDKDAPKRFTVIEAVLPATEDKTGYELCVFREDGDANSTDLIYRDRFDVSPYIAFRWMKAPGEIYGRSPVMKALPDIKTANKVVELVLKNASIAVTGIWQADDDGVLNPATIRLVPGSIIPKAVGSAGLKPLEAPGRFDVSDLVLSDLRDRIRRCLLADRLGQTDQPGMTATEVLERASENARLLGATYGRLQAELLYPLIRRALYILTQTGELPDIPLDGDVVVLRHAAPLAQLPKRVQAGQALDWLSRIAALGPDALAEVDLPVMVRWLADQFGVPDNLLRPSLPPEITEAV
;
A
#
# COMPACT_ATOMS: atom_id res chain seq x y z
N MET A 1 -14.85 45.98 -26.94
CA MET A 1 -13.56 45.30 -27.24
C MET A 1 -12.49 45.49 -26.17
N VAL A 2 -12.28 46.68 -25.59
CA VAL A 2 -11.19 46.93 -24.61
C VAL A 2 -11.38 46.23 -23.24
N LYS A 3 -12.61 46.08 -22.74
CA LYS A 3 -12.88 45.38 -21.45
C LYS A 3 -12.65 43.86 -21.50
N SER A 4 -12.89 43.23 -22.66
CA SER A 4 -12.71 41.79 -22.84
C SER A 4 -11.23 41.40 -23.00
N GLN A 5 -10.41 42.27 -23.62
CA GLN A 5 -8.97 42.05 -23.67
C GLN A 5 -8.30 42.20 -22.30
N LYS A 6 -8.75 43.15 -21.47
CA LYS A 6 -8.18 43.38 -20.13
C LYS A 6 -8.38 42.18 -19.19
N ALA A 7 -9.58 41.60 -19.15
CA ALA A 7 -9.88 40.40 -18.35
C ALA A 7 -9.08 39.17 -18.78
N VAL A 8 -8.90 38.95 -20.10
CA VAL A 8 -8.09 37.83 -20.63
C VAL A 8 -6.59 38.03 -20.36
N THR A 9 -6.14 39.27 -20.21
CA THR A 9 -4.73 39.57 -19.91
C THR A 9 -4.44 39.45 -18.41
N GLU A 10 -5.42 39.80 -17.55
CA GLU A 10 -5.35 39.59 -16.10
C GLU A 10 -5.37 38.09 -15.73
N ASP A 11 -6.25 37.28 -16.34
CA ASP A 11 -6.26 35.82 -16.13
C ASP A 11 -4.92 35.16 -16.52
N LYS A 12 -4.36 35.53 -17.68
CA LYS A 12 -3.08 34.98 -18.15
C LYS A 12 -1.88 35.38 -17.27
N ALA A 13 -1.88 36.59 -16.73
CA ALA A 13 -0.81 37.06 -15.84
C ALA A 13 -0.87 36.36 -14.48
N THR A 14 -2.08 36.12 -13.97
CA THR A 14 -2.32 35.42 -12.70
C THR A 14 -1.97 33.92 -12.84
N ASP A 15 -2.36 33.30 -13.95
CA ASP A 15 -1.99 31.91 -14.27
C ASP A 15 -0.47 31.72 -14.43
N GLY A 16 0.24 32.66 -15.06
CA GLY A 16 1.70 32.58 -15.21
C GLY A 16 2.46 32.63 -13.88
N ALA A 17 2.01 33.49 -12.96
CA ALA A 17 2.59 33.57 -11.62
C ALA A 17 2.31 32.30 -10.79
N ASP A 18 1.11 31.74 -10.90
CA ASP A 18 0.72 30.50 -10.23
C ASP A 18 1.54 29.29 -10.74
N ILE A 19 1.71 29.13 -12.07
CA ILE A 19 2.51 28.05 -12.65
C ILE A 19 3.98 28.12 -12.19
N THR A 20 4.55 29.32 -12.09
CA THR A 20 5.92 29.51 -11.60
C THR A 20 6.04 28.98 -10.16
N GLN A 21 5.06 29.28 -9.31
CA GLN A 21 5.01 28.79 -7.93
C GLN A 21 4.82 27.27 -7.87
N LEU A 22 3.90 26.72 -8.67
CA LEU A 22 3.64 25.28 -8.76
C LEU A 22 4.89 24.50 -9.19
N ARG A 23 5.63 25.01 -10.16
CA ARG A 23 6.88 24.41 -10.62
C ARG A 23 7.95 24.45 -9.53
N ALA A 24 8.10 25.57 -8.82
CA ALA A 24 9.04 25.68 -7.70
C ALA A 24 8.70 24.69 -6.57
N ARG A 25 7.41 24.51 -6.26
CA ARG A 25 6.92 23.50 -5.30
C ARG A 25 7.25 22.08 -5.77
N PHE A 26 6.95 21.76 -7.02
CA PHE A 26 7.29 20.47 -7.62
C PHE A 26 8.79 20.16 -7.55
N GLN A 27 9.65 21.11 -7.94
CA GLN A 27 11.11 20.94 -7.88
C GLN A 27 11.58 20.66 -6.44
N LYS A 28 11.08 21.41 -5.47
CA LYS A 28 11.39 21.21 -4.04
C LYS A 28 10.91 19.85 -3.53
N ALA A 29 9.75 19.39 -3.96
CA ALA A 29 9.24 18.05 -3.62
C ALA A 29 10.15 16.95 -4.22
N MET A 30 10.60 17.13 -5.46
CA MET A 30 11.53 16.22 -6.13
C MET A 30 12.92 16.18 -5.45
N GLU A 31 13.44 17.33 -5.00
CA GLU A 31 14.69 17.40 -4.24
C GLU A 31 14.62 16.59 -2.94
N ARG A 32 13.53 16.75 -2.17
CA ARG A 32 13.31 15.98 -0.93
C ARG A 32 13.22 14.49 -1.19
N ARG A 33 12.59 14.12 -2.31
CA ARG A 33 12.46 12.73 -2.75
C ARG A 33 13.80 12.10 -3.16
N ARG A 34 14.75 12.88 -3.68
CA ARG A 34 16.01 12.36 -4.24
C ARG A 34 16.78 11.44 -3.28
N ASN A 35 16.77 11.75 -1.99
CA ASN A 35 17.45 10.94 -0.96
C ASN A 35 16.82 9.56 -0.75
N TRP A 36 15.57 9.36 -1.15
CA TRP A 36 14.84 8.11 -1.00
C TRP A 36 15.00 7.18 -2.21
N LEU A 37 15.35 7.71 -3.38
CA LEU A 37 15.38 6.95 -4.63
C LEU A 37 16.35 5.76 -4.56
N SER A 38 17.57 5.95 -4.06
CA SER A 38 18.55 4.87 -3.92
C SER A 38 18.08 3.79 -2.96
N HIS A 39 17.43 4.20 -1.86
CA HIS A 39 16.93 3.27 -0.86
C HIS A 39 15.74 2.46 -1.37
N TRP A 40 14.79 3.10 -2.07
CA TRP A 40 13.70 2.40 -2.74
C TRP A 40 14.19 1.48 -3.84
N GLN A 41 15.17 1.92 -4.64
CA GLN A 41 15.76 1.09 -5.69
C GLN A 41 16.34 -0.20 -5.11
N ASP A 42 17.10 -0.12 -4.00
CA ASP A 42 17.58 -1.32 -3.30
C ASP A 42 16.42 -2.22 -2.83
N CYS A 43 15.36 -1.64 -2.24
CA CYS A 43 14.23 -2.42 -1.75
C CYS A 43 13.50 -3.14 -2.90
N TYR A 44 13.21 -2.43 -3.99
CA TYR A 44 12.59 -3.02 -5.18
C TYR A 44 13.50 -4.05 -5.83
N GLU A 45 14.81 -3.82 -5.90
CA GLU A 45 15.75 -4.75 -6.51
C GLU A 45 15.78 -6.10 -5.79
N PHE A 46 15.86 -6.10 -4.45
CA PHE A 46 16.05 -7.31 -3.67
C PHE A 46 14.76 -7.99 -3.19
N ALA A 47 13.63 -7.27 -3.14
CA ALA A 47 12.39 -7.81 -2.59
C ALA A 47 11.19 -7.74 -3.55
N LEU A 48 11.23 -6.92 -4.62
CA LEU A 48 10.15 -6.86 -5.61
C LEU A 48 10.68 -6.52 -7.02
N PRO A 49 11.58 -7.35 -7.59
CA PRO A 49 12.36 -7.02 -8.80
C PRO A 49 11.50 -6.78 -10.04
N GLN A 50 10.31 -7.38 -10.07
CA GLN A 50 9.30 -7.21 -11.11
C GLN A 50 8.95 -5.72 -11.31
N ARG A 51 8.95 -4.93 -10.22
CA ARG A 51 8.63 -3.50 -10.20
C ARG A 51 9.85 -2.59 -10.21
N ASN A 52 11.07 -3.11 -10.31
CA ASN A 52 12.30 -2.29 -10.32
C ASN A 52 12.46 -1.42 -11.58
N ALA A 53 11.81 -1.76 -12.70
CA ALA A 53 11.69 -0.82 -13.84
C ALA A 53 10.71 0.32 -13.60
N ALA A 54 9.96 0.30 -12.49
CA ALA A 54 9.29 1.46 -11.97
C ALA A 54 10.20 2.32 -11.09
N ALA A 55 11.43 1.90 -10.73
CA ALA A 55 12.37 2.68 -9.92
C ALA A 55 13.58 3.18 -10.74
N SER A 56 14.04 2.43 -11.74
CA SER A 56 15.13 2.78 -12.66
C SER A 56 14.60 3.29 -14.01
N ASN A 57 15.32 4.20 -14.69
CA ASN A 57 15.02 4.66 -16.06
C ASN A 57 15.28 3.56 -17.14
N GLN A 58 15.23 2.27 -16.76
CA GLN A 58 15.53 1.16 -17.66
C GLN A 58 14.27 0.62 -18.35
N THR A 59 14.46 0.04 -19.53
CA THR A 59 13.40 -0.43 -20.44
C THR A 59 12.47 -1.48 -19.81
N ASN A 60 11.18 -1.38 -20.14
CA ASN A 60 10.17 -2.37 -19.78
C ASN A 60 10.48 -3.74 -20.42
N GLY A 61 10.43 -4.83 -19.65
CA GLY A 61 10.57 -6.22 -20.14
C GLY A 61 11.98 -6.86 -20.08
N GLY A 62 13.03 -6.17 -19.62
CA GLY A 62 14.37 -6.76 -19.48
C GLY A 62 14.48 -7.83 -18.37
N LYS A 63 15.47 -8.74 -18.45
CA LYS A 63 15.83 -9.66 -17.36
C LYS A 63 16.26 -8.84 -16.13
N ARG A 64 15.66 -9.13 -14.97
CA ARG A 64 15.72 -8.27 -13.76
C ARG A 64 16.11 -9.00 -12.47
N LEU A 65 16.46 -10.28 -12.57
CA LEU A 65 16.78 -11.13 -11.43
C LEU A 65 18.29 -11.36 -11.25
N ASP A 66 19.14 -10.64 -11.98
CA ASP A 66 20.59 -10.91 -12.04
C ASP A 66 21.30 -10.76 -10.67
N ARG A 67 20.69 -10.05 -9.72
CA ARG A 67 21.22 -9.81 -8.37
C ARG A 67 20.43 -10.47 -7.25
N VAL A 68 19.34 -11.17 -7.58
CA VAL A 68 18.51 -11.89 -6.60
C VAL A 68 18.86 -13.37 -6.67
N PHE A 69 19.57 -13.85 -5.66
CA PHE A 69 19.96 -15.25 -5.49
C PHE A 69 19.11 -15.94 -4.41
N ASP A 70 18.53 -15.17 -3.49
CA ASP A 70 17.67 -15.66 -2.42
C ASP A 70 16.24 -15.11 -2.56
N ALA A 71 15.25 -16.00 -2.64
CA ALA A 71 13.84 -15.63 -2.87
C ALA A 71 13.06 -15.29 -1.58
N THR A 72 13.64 -15.48 -0.39
CA THR A 72 12.93 -15.38 0.90
C THR A 72 12.26 -14.01 1.09
N ALA A 73 12.92 -12.95 0.66
CA ALA A 73 12.37 -11.59 0.75
C ALA A 73 11.17 -11.40 -0.17
N SER A 74 11.27 -11.85 -1.44
CA SER A 74 10.20 -11.73 -2.43
C SER A 74 8.94 -12.48 -1.99
N ASP A 75 9.10 -13.73 -1.55
CA ASP A 75 7.99 -14.56 -1.08
C ASP A 75 7.31 -13.92 0.14
N ALA A 76 8.11 -13.42 1.09
CA ALA A 76 7.60 -12.79 2.29
C ALA A 76 6.88 -11.45 2.02
N VAL A 77 7.31 -10.68 1.00
CA VAL A 77 6.61 -9.45 0.58
C VAL A 77 5.25 -9.78 -0.02
N GLU A 78 5.18 -10.76 -0.92
CA GLU A 78 3.92 -11.19 -1.54
C GLU A 78 2.94 -11.73 -0.49
N GLN A 79 3.43 -12.54 0.43
CA GLN A 79 2.62 -13.08 1.53
C GLN A 79 2.09 -11.98 2.44
N LEU A 80 2.93 -11.03 2.88
CA LEU A 80 2.49 -9.93 3.73
C LEU A 80 1.47 -9.03 3.01
N ALA A 81 1.68 -8.72 1.72
CA ALA A 81 0.72 -7.93 0.95
C ALA A 81 -0.63 -8.64 0.79
N ALA A 82 -0.63 -9.96 0.56
CA ALA A 82 -1.84 -10.77 0.52
C ALA A 82 -2.57 -10.78 1.87
N SER A 83 -1.83 -10.89 2.98
CA SER A 83 -2.41 -10.83 4.32
C SER A 83 -3.00 -9.46 4.64
N LEU A 84 -2.33 -8.35 4.29
CA LEU A 84 -2.91 -7.01 4.46
C LEU A 84 -4.23 -6.88 3.71
N MET A 85 -4.30 -7.42 2.49
CA MET A 85 -5.53 -7.44 1.71
C MET A 85 -6.63 -8.26 2.39
N ALA A 86 -6.33 -9.46 2.89
CA ALA A 86 -7.30 -10.29 3.60
C ALA A 86 -7.80 -9.65 4.91
N GLU A 87 -6.92 -8.96 5.62
CA GLU A 87 -7.19 -8.46 6.97
C GLU A 87 -7.75 -7.02 7.01
N ILE A 88 -7.49 -6.22 5.97
CA ILE A 88 -7.87 -4.80 5.93
C ILE A 88 -8.97 -4.55 4.89
N THR A 89 -8.86 -5.16 3.72
CA THR A 89 -9.81 -4.97 2.60
C THR A 89 -10.16 -6.30 1.92
N PRO A 90 -10.71 -7.29 2.65
CA PRO A 90 -11.05 -8.59 2.11
C PRO A 90 -11.92 -8.48 0.84
N PRO A 91 -11.61 -9.23 -0.23
CA PRO A 91 -12.39 -9.19 -1.47
C PRO A 91 -13.84 -9.64 -1.31
N GLY A 92 -14.14 -10.45 -0.29
CA GLY A 92 -15.51 -10.86 0.04
C GLY A 92 -16.36 -9.75 0.68
N GLY A 93 -15.81 -8.56 0.90
CA GLY A 93 -16.49 -7.43 1.53
C GLY A 93 -16.50 -7.49 3.06
N GLY A 94 -17.37 -6.66 3.67
CA GLY A 94 -17.57 -6.66 5.13
C GLY A 94 -16.43 -6.00 5.92
N TRP A 95 -15.69 -5.06 5.32
CA TRP A 95 -14.55 -4.40 5.95
C TRP A 95 -14.82 -2.97 6.41
N PHE A 96 -15.99 -2.41 6.04
CA PHE A 96 -16.46 -1.11 6.49
C PHE A 96 -17.97 -1.13 6.73
N GLU A 97 -18.41 -0.30 7.66
CA GLU A 97 -19.82 -0.06 7.99
C GLU A 97 -20.03 1.43 8.22
N LEU A 98 -21.26 1.90 8.01
CA LEU A 98 -21.68 3.26 8.32
C LEU A 98 -22.75 3.20 9.39
N GLU A 99 -22.51 3.88 10.50
CA GLU A 99 -23.44 3.93 11.62
C GLU A 99 -23.88 5.37 11.92
N PRO A 100 -25.10 5.56 12.46
CA PRO A 100 -25.48 6.82 13.06
C PRO A 100 -24.51 7.22 14.18
N GLY A 101 -24.00 8.45 14.13
CA GLY A 101 -23.13 8.99 15.16
C GLY A 101 -23.88 9.35 16.45
N GLY A 102 -23.18 9.96 17.40
CA GLY A 102 -23.69 10.21 18.75
C GLY A 102 -24.77 11.28 18.80
N ASN A 103 -24.75 12.25 17.87
CA ASN A 103 -25.70 13.37 17.84
C ASN A 103 -27.03 13.05 17.15
N VAL A 104 -27.22 11.82 16.65
CA VAL A 104 -28.48 11.40 16.03
C VAL A 104 -29.50 11.03 17.10
N ALA A 105 -30.67 11.66 17.08
CA ALA A 105 -31.75 11.37 18.01
C ALA A 105 -32.21 9.90 17.92
N ASN A 106 -32.55 9.30 19.07
CA ASN A 106 -32.92 7.88 19.13
C ASN A 106 -34.11 7.51 18.23
N ALA A 107 -35.05 8.42 18.02
CA ALA A 107 -36.21 8.22 17.16
C ALA A 107 -35.83 8.05 15.67
N ASP A 108 -34.80 8.77 15.20
CA ASP A 108 -34.37 8.74 13.79
C ASP A 108 -33.28 7.71 13.53
N ARG A 109 -32.66 7.18 14.61
CA ARG A 109 -31.51 6.28 14.54
C ARG A 109 -31.80 5.02 13.75
N GLN A 110 -32.97 4.40 13.92
CA GLN A 110 -33.33 3.19 13.18
C GLN A 110 -33.46 3.45 11.67
N ALA A 111 -34.17 4.52 11.30
CA ALA A 111 -34.35 4.89 9.89
C ALA A 111 -33.00 5.22 9.23
N LEU A 112 -32.13 5.95 9.92
CA LEU A 112 -30.79 6.26 9.42
C LEU A 112 -29.93 5.00 9.27
N THR A 113 -29.96 4.07 10.23
CA THR A 113 -29.24 2.78 10.12
C THR A 113 -29.65 2.01 8.86
N GLU A 114 -30.94 1.94 8.55
CA GLU A 114 -31.41 1.24 7.34
C GLU A 114 -30.94 1.92 6.04
N GLN A 115 -30.95 3.26 6.01
CA GLN A 115 -30.45 4.05 4.89
C GLN A 115 -28.93 3.87 4.69
N LEU A 116 -28.16 3.96 5.78
CA LEU A 116 -26.71 3.75 5.77
C LEU A 116 -26.37 2.31 5.36
N GLY A 117 -27.11 1.31 5.85
CA GLY A 117 -26.95 -0.07 5.42
C GLY A 117 -27.22 -0.29 3.93
N ARG A 118 -28.17 0.46 3.34
CA ARG A 118 -28.37 0.45 1.88
C ARG A 118 -27.19 1.11 1.15
N ALA A 119 -26.69 2.24 1.64
CA ALA A 119 -25.54 2.92 1.06
C ALA A 119 -24.27 2.05 1.09
N VAL A 120 -24.02 1.36 2.20
CA VAL A 120 -22.92 0.39 2.36
C VAL A 120 -23.03 -0.73 1.34
N ARG A 121 -24.22 -1.32 1.13
CA ARG A 121 -24.42 -2.38 0.11
C ARG A 121 -24.16 -1.89 -1.31
N ILE A 122 -24.61 -0.69 -1.67
CA ILE A 122 -24.36 -0.09 -2.98
C ILE A 122 -22.85 0.13 -3.17
N LEU A 123 -22.22 0.78 -2.18
CA LEU A 123 -20.79 1.06 -2.21
C LEU A 123 -19.94 -0.23 -2.29
N GLN A 124 -20.26 -1.25 -1.49
CA GLN A 124 -19.62 -2.56 -1.55
C GLN A 124 -19.77 -3.19 -2.95
N GLY A 125 -20.98 -3.14 -3.53
CA GLY A 125 -21.22 -3.63 -4.88
C GLY A 125 -20.42 -2.89 -5.96
N HIS A 126 -20.03 -1.63 -5.75
CA HIS A 126 -19.10 -0.92 -6.63
C HIS A 126 -17.66 -1.37 -6.47
N PHE A 127 -17.21 -1.65 -5.24
CA PHE A 127 -15.89 -2.23 -5.00
C PHE A 127 -15.77 -3.60 -5.67
N ASP A 128 -16.76 -4.48 -5.47
CA ASP A 128 -16.75 -5.86 -5.98
C ASP A 128 -16.70 -5.94 -7.51
N ARG A 129 -17.40 -5.02 -8.19
CA ARG A 129 -17.46 -4.97 -9.67
C ARG A 129 -16.30 -4.20 -10.31
N SER A 130 -15.52 -3.45 -9.53
CA SER A 130 -14.39 -2.64 -10.02
C SER A 130 -13.08 -3.42 -10.06
N ASN A 131 -12.00 -2.78 -10.52
CA ASN A 131 -10.64 -3.31 -10.42
C ASN A 131 -10.00 -3.12 -9.02
N PHE A 132 -10.77 -2.77 -7.99
CA PHE A 132 -10.26 -2.44 -6.65
C PHE A 132 -9.31 -3.49 -6.08
N ALA A 133 -9.73 -4.75 -6.05
CA ALA A 133 -8.95 -5.83 -5.45
C ALA A 133 -7.54 -5.95 -6.08
N VAL A 134 -7.46 -5.83 -7.41
CA VAL A 134 -6.20 -5.92 -8.17
C VAL A 134 -5.28 -4.74 -7.83
N GLU A 135 -5.80 -3.52 -7.91
CA GLU A 135 -5.00 -2.31 -7.70
C GLU A 135 -4.61 -2.12 -6.23
N MET A 136 -5.50 -2.48 -5.30
CA MET A 136 -5.21 -2.43 -3.86
C MET A 136 -4.10 -3.41 -3.50
N HIS A 137 -4.10 -4.63 -4.05
CA HIS A 137 -3.00 -5.57 -3.88
C HIS A 137 -1.68 -5.01 -4.40
N GLN A 138 -1.68 -4.39 -5.59
CA GLN A 138 -0.50 -3.73 -6.13
C GLN A 138 -0.01 -2.59 -5.22
N ALA A 139 -0.90 -1.79 -4.65
CA ALA A 139 -0.50 -0.73 -3.73
C ALA A 139 0.00 -1.30 -2.38
N PHE A 140 -0.50 -2.43 -1.90
CA PHE A 140 0.07 -3.10 -0.72
C PHE A 140 1.48 -3.66 -0.96
N LEU A 141 1.77 -4.18 -2.16
CA LEU A 141 3.14 -4.59 -2.53
C LEU A 141 4.12 -3.40 -2.44
N ASP A 142 3.73 -2.23 -2.93
CA ASP A 142 4.52 -1.00 -2.80
C ASP A 142 4.64 -0.55 -1.35
N LEU A 143 3.57 -0.66 -0.56
CA LEU A 143 3.57 -0.29 0.86
C LEU A 143 4.57 -1.13 1.65
N VAL A 144 4.57 -2.44 1.46
CA VAL A 144 5.47 -3.38 2.14
C VAL A 144 6.91 -3.19 1.67
N THR A 145 7.13 -2.89 0.39
CA THR A 145 8.47 -2.76 -0.19
C THR A 145 9.10 -1.40 0.07
N ALA A 146 8.40 -0.30 -0.24
CA ALA A 146 8.92 1.06 -0.24
C ALA A 146 8.38 1.93 0.92
N GLY A 147 7.40 1.43 1.68
CA GLY A 147 6.90 2.08 2.90
C GLY A 147 5.87 3.18 2.65
N THR A 148 5.72 3.57 1.38
CA THR A 148 4.73 4.54 0.90
C THR A 148 4.07 3.95 -0.33
N ALA A 149 2.75 4.01 -0.37
CA ALA A 149 1.98 3.64 -1.54
C ALA A 149 0.92 4.69 -1.83
N CYS A 150 0.41 4.69 -3.06
CA CYS A 150 -0.63 5.62 -3.46
C CYS A 150 -1.63 4.94 -4.39
N LEU A 151 -2.89 5.04 -4.01
CA LEU A 151 -4.02 4.60 -4.82
C LEU A 151 -4.72 5.84 -5.38
N ARG A 152 -4.94 5.87 -6.69
CA ARG A 152 -5.78 6.88 -7.33
C ARG A 152 -7.17 6.32 -7.56
N LEU A 153 -8.20 7.04 -7.14
CA LEU A 153 -9.61 6.70 -7.33
C LEU A 153 -10.31 7.75 -8.18
N GLU A 154 -10.72 7.31 -9.36
CA GLU A 154 -11.36 8.13 -10.38
C GLU A 154 -12.77 7.63 -10.69
N LYS A 155 -13.59 8.53 -11.26
CA LYS A 155 -14.84 8.15 -11.87
C LYS A 155 -14.53 7.33 -13.12
N ALA A 156 -15.10 6.14 -13.21
CA ALA A 156 -14.98 5.29 -14.38
C ALA A 156 -15.82 5.82 -15.55
N ASP A 157 -15.58 5.28 -16.74
CA ASP A 157 -16.41 5.55 -17.90
C ASP A 157 -17.79 4.88 -17.80
N LEU A 158 -18.70 5.26 -18.69
CA LEU A 158 -20.08 4.73 -18.74
C LEU A 158 -20.16 3.24 -19.11
N HIS A 159 -19.08 2.66 -19.65
CA HIS A 159 -19.03 1.26 -20.07
C HIS A 159 -18.45 0.34 -18.99
N SER A 160 -17.86 0.90 -17.94
CA SER A 160 -17.36 0.14 -16.79
C SER A 160 -18.52 -0.44 -15.96
N PRO A 161 -18.38 -1.68 -15.45
CA PRO A 161 -19.38 -2.31 -14.57
C PRO A 161 -19.52 -1.61 -13.20
N SER A 162 -18.63 -0.67 -12.87
CA SER A 162 -18.64 0.15 -11.66
C SER A 162 -18.27 1.59 -12.01
N ALA A 163 -18.88 2.56 -11.33
CA ALA A 163 -18.51 3.98 -11.40
C ALA A 163 -17.11 4.28 -10.81
N LEU A 164 -16.46 3.31 -10.16
CA LEU A 164 -15.16 3.47 -9.52
C LEU A 164 -14.07 2.83 -10.36
N ARG A 165 -13.01 3.60 -10.66
CA ARG A 165 -11.79 3.11 -11.29
C ARG A 165 -10.59 3.37 -10.40
N PHE A 166 -9.87 2.30 -10.08
CA PHE A 166 -8.67 2.36 -9.25
C PHE A 166 -7.42 2.31 -10.10
N THR A 167 -6.34 2.89 -9.61
CA THR A 167 -5.00 2.73 -10.18
C THR A 167 -3.96 2.83 -9.06
N ALA A 168 -3.15 1.80 -8.89
CA ALA A 168 -1.95 1.84 -8.07
C ALA A 168 -0.90 2.69 -8.79
N VAL A 169 -0.61 3.86 -8.22
CA VAL A 169 0.29 4.81 -8.88
C VAL A 169 1.72 4.53 -8.45
N PRO A 170 2.66 4.29 -9.38
CA PRO A 170 4.05 4.00 -9.03
C PRO A 170 4.68 5.13 -8.23
N LEU A 171 5.35 4.80 -7.13
CA LEU A 171 5.98 5.79 -6.24
C LEU A 171 7.04 6.65 -6.95
N ARG A 172 7.69 6.14 -8.01
CA ARG A 172 8.63 6.92 -8.81
C ARG A 172 7.96 8.05 -9.57
N ASP A 173 6.70 7.93 -9.91
CA ASP A 173 6.04 8.98 -10.69
C ASP A 173 5.54 10.08 -9.74
N LEU A 174 5.59 9.85 -8.42
CA LEU A 174 5.02 10.72 -7.40
C LEU A 174 6.06 11.55 -6.64
N ALA A 175 5.66 12.72 -6.23
CA ALA A 175 6.29 13.52 -5.18
C ALA A 175 5.21 14.09 -4.27
N PHE A 176 5.50 14.18 -2.97
CA PHE A 176 4.52 14.62 -1.97
C PHE A 176 5.00 15.85 -1.22
N GLU A 177 4.04 16.67 -0.84
CA GLU A 177 4.20 17.67 0.21
C GLU A 177 3.32 17.32 1.40
N GLU A 178 3.86 17.58 2.58
CA GLU A 178 3.22 17.31 3.85
C GLU A 178 2.58 18.59 4.39
N ARG A 179 1.34 18.49 4.86
CA ARG A 179 0.67 19.54 5.64
C ARG A 179 1.22 19.57 7.07
N SER A 180 1.02 20.68 7.78
CA SER A 180 1.44 20.85 9.18
C SER A 180 0.93 19.78 10.16
N ASP A 181 -0.16 19.09 9.85
CA ASP A 181 -0.74 17.99 10.65
C ASP A 181 -0.11 16.62 10.36
N GLY A 182 0.82 16.55 9.41
CA GLY A 182 1.51 15.32 9.04
C GLY A 182 0.91 14.56 7.87
N LYS A 183 -0.22 15.00 7.29
CA LYS A 183 -0.88 14.33 6.16
C LYS A 183 -0.20 14.67 4.83
N MET A 184 -0.01 13.66 3.99
CA MET A 184 0.47 13.81 2.61
C MET A 184 -0.70 14.26 1.73
N ASP A 185 -0.90 15.57 1.64
CA ASP A 185 -2.12 16.14 1.05
C ASP A 185 -1.90 16.70 -0.35
N ALA A 186 -0.68 17.18 -0.62
CA ALA A 186 -0.29 17.72 -1.91
C ALA A 186 0.51 16.66 -2.68
N VAL A 187 0.02 16.32 -3.87
CA VAL A 187 0.55 15.23 -4.70
C VAL A 187 0.94 15.80 -6.06
N PHE A 188 2.16 15.52 -6.49
CA PHE A 188 2.63 15.78 -7.84
C PHE A 188 2.89 14.45 -8.53
N ARG A 189 2.33 14.25 -9.72
CA ARG A 189 2.57 13.08 -10.55
C ARG A 189 3.19 13.49 -11.88
N LYS A 190 4.37 12.95 -12.17
CA LYS A 190 5.07 13.10 -13.45
C LYS A 190 4.58 12.04 -14.42
N LEU A 191 4.14 12.47 -15.60
CA LEU A 191 3.58 11.62 -16.65
C LEU A 191 4.27 11.93 -17.98
N ALA A 192 4.56 10.90 -18.77
CA ALA A 192 5.06 11.03 -20.14
C ALA A 192 3.99 10.52 -21.10
N LEU A 193 3.23 11.43 -21.70
CA LEU A 193 2.02 11.13 -22.47
C LEU A 193 2.10 11.73 -23.87
N THR A 194 1.51 11.05 -24.83
CA THR A 194 1.23 11.57 -26.17
C THR A 194 0.13 12.63 -26.13
N ARG A 195 0.01 13.44 -27.18
CA ARG A 195 -1.06 14.45 -27.28
C ARG A 195 -2.45 13.82 -27.20
N ALA A 196 -2.65 12.68 -27.87
CA ALA A 196 -3.90 11.94 -27.83
C ALA A 196 -4.28 11.47 -26.41
N GLU A 197 -3.32 10.92 -25.66
CA GLU A 197 -3.54 10.49 -24.27
C GLU A 197 -3.89 11.67 -23.35
N ILE A 198 -3.24 12.82 -23.53
CA ILE A 198 -3.54 14.04 -22.76
C ILE A 198 -4.97 14.51 -23.02
N LEU A 199 -5.37 14.61 -24.29
CA LEU A 199 -6.73 15.04 -24.66
C LEU A 199 -7.81 14.05 -24.21
N ALA A 200 -7.49 12.76 -24.17
CA ALA A 200 -8.38 11.73 -23.64
C ALA A 200 -8.52 11.79 -22.11
N THR A 201 -7.43 12.08 -21.41
CA THR A 201 -7.40 12.13 -19.94
C THR A 201 -8.03 13.42 -19.41
N TRP A 202 -7.80 14.55 -20.08
CA TRP A 202 -8.31 15.86 -19.69
C TRP A 202 -9.07 16.52 -20.86
N PRO A 203 -10.38 16.23 -21.01
CA PRO A 203 -11.22 16.85 -22.02
C PRO A 203 -11.26 18.38 -21.80
N GLY A 204 -10.65 19.13 -22.73
CA GLY A 204 -10.49 20.59 -22.61
C GLY A 204 -9.06 21.07 -22.36
N ALA A 205 -8.08 20.15 -22.40
CA ALA A 205 -6.67 20.50 -22.36
C ALA A 205 -6.26 21.51 -23.44
N LYS A 206 -5.48 22.53 -23.05
CA LYS A 206 -4.98 23.64 -23.89
C LYS A 206 -3.46 23.57 -24.03
N GLY A 207 -2.88 24.45 -24.85
CA GLY A 207 -1.42 24.62 -24.94
C GLY A 207 -0.69 23.68 -25.92
N PHE A 208 -1.42 23.03 -26.84
CA PHE A 208 -0.84 22.24 -27.94
C PHE A 208 -0.98 23.01 -29.26
N ALA A 209 0.12 23.22 -29.98
CA ALA A 209 0.08 23.84 -31.31
C ALA A 209 -0.46 22.85 -32.34
N ASP A 210 -1.00 23.36 -33.46
CA ASP A 210 -1.50 22.52 -34.57
C ASP A 210 -0.40 21.70 -35.27
N ASP A 211 0.88 22.04 -35.02
CA ASP A 211 2.07 21.38 -35.55
C ASP A 211 2.60 20.27 -34.61
N ASP A 212 2.03 20.12 -33.41
CA ASP A 212 2.28 18.98 -32.50
C ASP A 212 1.50 17.71 -32.96
N ARG A 213 1.31 17.51 -34.28
CA ARG A 213 0.66 16.31 -34.79
C ARG A 213 1.56 15.11 -34.54
N ASP A 214 0.97 14.08 -33.93
CA ASP A 214 1.65 12.81 -33.72
C ASP A 214 2.08 12.25 -35.09
N ASP A 215 3.39 12.09 -35.29
CA ASP A 215 3.90 11.24 -36.35
C ASP A 215 3.36 9.82 -36.13
N LYS A 216 2.81 9.20 -37.17
CA LYS A 216 2.15 7.89 -37.06
C LYS A 216 3.12 6.79 -36.65
N ASP A 217 4.41 6.96 -36.96
CA ASP A 217 5.44 5.95 -36.70
C ASP A 217 6.17 6.17 -35.35
N ALA A 218 6.15 7.39 -34.81
CA ALA A 218 6.78 7.73 -33.52
C ALA A 218 6.06 8.92 -32.85
N PRO A 219 4.94 8.68 -32.12
CA PRO A 219 4.19 9.76 -31.51
C PRO A 219 5.04 10.48 -30.46
N LYS A 220 5.03 11.82 -30.52
CA LYS A 220 5.81 12.68 -29.63
C LYS A 220 5.23 12.59 -28.22
N ARG A 221 6.08 12.27 -27.24
CA ARG A 221 5.70 12.24 -25.82
C ARG A 221 6.05 13.55 -25.14
N PHE A 222 5.10 14.09 -24.41
CA PHE A 222 5.23 15.30 -23.60
C PHE A 222 5.34 14.90 -22.13
N THR A 223 6.27 15.53 -21.43
CA THR A 223 6.38 15.39 -19.98
C THR A 223 5.48 16.40 -19.29
N VAL A 224 4.44 15.91 -18.62
CA VAL A 224 3.44 16.71 -17.94
C VAL A 224 3.43 16.39 -16.45
N ILE A 225 3.20 17.42 -15.64
CA ILE A 225 3.05 17.32 -14.20
C ILE A 225 1.58 17.52 -13.88
N GLU A 226 0.99 16.52 -13.25
CA GLU A 226 -0.33 16.60 -12.64
C GLU A 226 -0.16 16.92 -11.15
N ALA A 227 -0.59 18.10 -10.71
CA ALA A 227 -0.52 18.54 -9.33
C ALA A 227 -1.92 18.58 -8.72
N VAL A 228 -2.15 17.85 -7.65
CA VAL A 228 -3.37 17.92 -6.84
C VAL A 228 -2.99 18.50 -5.48
N LEU A 229 -3.53 19.68 -5.17
CA LEU A 229 -3.12 20.49 -4.04
C LEU A 229 -4.33 20.96 -3.25
N PRO A 230 -4.25 21.13 -1.92
CA PRO A 230 -5.33 21.75 -1.16
C PRO A 230 -5.62 23.16 -1.67
N ALA A 231 -6.89 23.50 -1.84
CA ALA A 231 -7.29 24.81 -2.37
C ALA A 231 -6.87 25.95 -1.42
N THR A 232 -6.21 26.97 -1.97
CA THR A 232 -5.70 28.13 -1.19
C THR A 232 -6.73 29.23 -0.97
N GLU A 233 -7.62 29.47 -1.94
CA GLU A 233 -8.59 30.58 -1.90
C GLU A 233 -9.78 30.27 -0.98
N ASP A 234 -10.45 29.14 -1.21
CA ASP A 234 -11.67 28.77 -0.49
C ASP A 234 -11.40 27.94 0.79
N LYS A 235 -10.13 27.53 1.02
CA LYS A 235 -9.66 26.67 2.13
C LYS A 235 -10.38 25.32 2.27
N THR A 236 -11.25 24.98 1.32
CA THR A 236 -12.01 23.73 1.27
C THR A 236 -11.78 23.05 -0.08
N GLY A 237 -11.54 21.74 -0.06
CA GLY A 237 -11.30 20.95 -1.27
C GLY A 237 -9.87 21.03 -1.80
N TYR A 238 -9.72 20.66 -3.06
CA TYR A 238 -8.48 20.46 -3.78
C TYR A 238 -8.57 21.07 -5.17
N GLU A 239 -7.46 21.58 -5.66
CA GLU A 239 -7.27 22.03 -7.01
C GLU A 239 -6.35 21.07 -7.76
N LEU A 240 -6.75 20.72 -8.97
CA LEU A 240 -5.95 19.99 -9.93
C LEU A 240 -5.40 20.97 -10.96
N CYS A 241 -4.08 21.01 -11.09
CA CYS A 241 -3.39 21.76 -12.13
C CYS A 241 -2.48 20.82 -12.92
N VAL A 242 -2.62 20.83 -14.25
CA VAL A 242 -1.77 20.05 -15.16
C VAL A 242 -0.92 21.01 -15.97
N PHE A 243 0.40 20.86 -15.93
CA PHE A 243 1.31 21.76 -16.64
C PHE A 243 2.52 21.04 -17.24
N ARG A 244 3.16 21.63 -18.25
CA ARG A 244 4.38 21.10 -18.87
C ARG A 244 5.59 21.24 -17.94
N GLU A 245 6.41 20.20 -17.84
CA GLU A 245 7.66 20.26 -17.05
C GLU A 245 8.70 21.20 -17.69
N ASP A 246 8.85 21.14 -19.02
CA ASP A 246 9.93 21.80 -19.77
C ASP A 246 9.59 23.20 -20.32
N GLY A 247 8.45 23.79 -19.92
CA GLY A 247 8.03 25.10 -20.46
C GLY A 247 8.77 26.29 -19.83
N ASP A 248 8.56 27.51 -20.31
CA ASP A 248 9.21 28.73 -19.79
C ASP A 248 8.46 29.38 -18.59
N ALA A 249 7.59 28.63 -17.92
CA ALA A 249 6.69 29.09 -16.85
C ALA A 249 5.72 30.21 -17.29
N ASN A 250 5.30 30.14 -18.56
CA ASN A 250 4.29 31.04 -19.12
C ASN A 250 2.88 30.46 -18.98
N SER A 251 1.84 31.30 -19.13
CA SER A 251 0.43 30.85 -19.10
C SER A 251 0.08 29.79 -20.14
N THR A 252 0.93 29.59 -21.15
CA THR A 252 0.81 28.56 -22.19
C THR A 252 1.21 27.17 -21.71
N ASP A 253 1.89 27.07 -20.58
CA ASP A 253 2.35 25.79 -20.01
C ASP A 253 1.26 25.09 -19.20
N LEU A 254 0.21 25.81 -18.77
CA LEU A 254 -0.97 25.25 -18.12
C LEU A 254 -1.83 24.55 -19.18
N ILE A 255 -1.97 23.25 -18.98
CA ILE A 255 -2.70 22.34 -19.86
C ILE A 255 -4.16 22.27 -19.40
N TYR A 256 -4.40 22.07 -18.10
CA TYR A 256 -5.74 21.82 -17.57
C TYR A 256 -5.83 22.25 -16.11
N ARG A 257 -7.01 22.70 -15.68
CA ARG A 257 -7.32 23.05 -14.29
C ARG A 257 -8.72 22.53 -13.93
N ASP A 258 -8.86 21.97 -12.73
CA ASP A 258 -10.14 21.48 -12.18
C ASP A 258 -10.16 21.59 -10.65
N ARG A 259 -11.33 21.45 -10.03
CA ARG A 259 -11.51 21.51 -8.57
C ARG A 259 -12.31 20.30 -8.05
N PHE A 260 -11.94 19.79 -6.88
CA PHE A 260 -12.58 18.65 -6.23
C PHE A 260 -12.78 18.89 -4.73
N ASP A 261 -13.87 18.40 -4.14
CA ASP A 261 -14.02 18.46 -2.66
C ASP A 261 -13.16 17.39 -1.94
N VAL A 262 -12.85 16.30 -2.65
CA VAL A 262 -12.10 15.16 -2.13
C VAL A 262 -10.99 14.79 -3.11
N SER A 263 -9.75 14.71 -2.65
CA SER A 263 -8.62 14.33 -3.49
C SER A 263 -8.82 12.96 -4.16
N PRO A 264 -8.50 12.80 -5.46
CA PRO A 264 -8.43 11.49 -6.10
C PRO A 264 -7.26 10.63 -5.62
N TYR A 265 -6.22 11.23 -5.03
CA TYR A 265 -5.04 10.53 -4.56
C TYR A 265 -5.14 10.18 -3.08
N ILE A 266 -5.01 8.89 -2.80
CA ILE A 266 -5.00 8.32 -1.46
C ILE A 266 -3.58 7.79 -1.22
N ALA A 267 -2.73 8.64 -0.64
CA ALA A 267 -1.36 8.30 -0.30
C ALA A 267 -1.29 7.85 1.16
N PHE A 268 -0.68 6.69 1.41
CA PHE A 268 -0.63 6.07 2.72
C PHE A 268 0.73 5.44 3.00
N ARG A 269 1.08 5.40 4.28
CA ARG A 269 2.40 4.96 4.76
C ARG A 269 2.29 3.80 5.73
N TRP A 270 3.30 2.93 5.70
CA TRP A 270 3.44 1.84 6.65
C TRP A 270 3.75 2.38 8.05
N MET A 271 4.84 3.15 8.16
CA MET A 271 5.21 3.89 9.36
C MET A 271 5.94 5.16 8.96
N LYS A 272 5.93 6.19 9.80
CA LYS A 272 6.55 7.50 9.52
C LYS A 272 7.45 7.89 10.68
N ALA A 273 8.73 8.19 10.41
CA ALA A 273 9.57 8.82 11.41
C ALA A 273 9.25 10.32 11.51
N PRO A 274 9.28 10.94 12.70
CA PRO A 274 9.08 12.38 12.83
C PRO A 274 10.03 13.17 11.93
N GLY A 275 9.50 14.13 11.19
CA GLY A 275 10.27 14.94 10.23
C GLY A 275 10.47 14.33 8.84
N GLU A 276 10.03 13.09 8.61
CA GLU A 276 10.08 12.44 7.28
C GLU A 276 8.73 12.49 6.57
N ILE A 277 8.71 12.86 5.28
CA ILE A 277 7.49 12.89 4.48
C ILE A 277 7.05 11.47 4.10
N TYR A 278 8.00 10.68 3.59
CA TYR A 278 7.79 9.32 3.13
C TYR A 278 7.81 8.31 4.27
N GLY A 279 7.10 7.21 4.09
CA GLY A 279 7.07 6.12 5.05
C GLY A 279 8.27 5.19 4.95
N ARG A 280 8.55 4.50 6.06
CA ARG A 280 9.55 3.43 6.16
C ARG A 280 8.87 2.07 6.03
N SER A 281 9.52 1.12 5.38
CA SER A 281 8.94 -0.19 5.09
C SER A 281 9.54 -1.30 5.96
N PRO A 282 8.85 -2.44 6.13
CA PRO A 282 9.46 -3.61 6.77
C PRO A 282 10.62 -4.19 5.93
N VAL A 283 10.60 -4.06 4.59
CA VAL A 283 11.74 -4.41 3.74
C VAL A 283 12.95 -3.53 4.04
N MET A 284 12.76 -2.22 4.23
CA MET A 284 13.86 -1.31 4.59
C MET A 284 14.55 -1.74 5.90
N LYS A 285 13.76 -2.23 6.86
CA LYS A 285 14.27 -2.74 8.13
C LYS A 285 15.06 -4.04 7.94
N ALA A 286 14.60 -4.95 7.07
CA ALA A 286 15.26 -6.23 6.77
C ALA A 286 16.38 -6.13 5.71
N LEU A 287 16.53 -4.99 5.03
CA LEU A 287 17.40 -4.84 3.86
C LEU A 287 18.86 -5.30 4.07
N PRO A 288 19.52 -5.03 5.22
CA PRO A 288 20.87 -5.54 5.47
C PRO A 288 20.93 -7.09 5.48
N ASP A 289 19.95 -7.74 6.11
CA ASP A 289 19.88 -9.20 6.18
C ASP A 289 19.57 -9.77 4.80
N ILE A 290 18.66 -9.16 4.04
CA ILE A 290 18.31 -9.54 2.66
C ILE A 290 19.54 -9.49 1.75
N LYS A 291 20.31 -8.40 1.78
CA LYS A 291 21.52 -8.24 0.98
C LYS A 291 22.59 -9.26 1.36
N THR A 292 22.74 -9.52 2.66
CA THR A 292 23.71 -10.50 3.17
C THR A 292 23.32 -11.92 2.76
N ALA A 293 22.06 -12.31 2.92
CA ALA A 293 21.56 -13.62 2.50
C ALA A 293 21.78 -13.85 0.99
N ASN A 294 21.41 -12.87 0.16
CA ASN A 294 21.67 -12.91 -1.28
C ASN A 294 23.16 -13.09 -1.59
N LYS A 295 24.05 -12.40 -0.86
CA LYS A 295 25.49 -12.51 -1.05
C LYS A 295 26.03 -13.88 -0.64
N VAL A 296 25.55 -14.45 0.46
CA VAL A 296 25.93 -15.79 0.91
C VAL A 296 25.51 -16.83 -0.13
N VAL A 297 24.27 -16.78 -0.61
CA VAL A 297 23.79 -17.71 -1.65
C VAL A 297 24.60 -17.57 -2.95
N GLU A 298 24.91 -16.34 -3.38
CA GLU A 298 25.79 -16.10 -4.53
C GLU A 298 27.17 -16.80 -4.36
N LEU A 299 27.79 -16.66 -3.18
CA LEU A 299 29.09 -17.27 -2.89
C LEU A 299 29.02 -18.80 -2.83
N VAL A 300 27.96 -19.36 -2.26
CA VAL A 300 27.71 -20.81 -2.23
C VAL A 300 27.56 -21.36 -3.64
N LEU A 301 26.79 -20.71 -4.52
CA LEU A 301 26.63 -21.12 -5.92
C LEU A 301 27.96 -21.04 -6.70
N LYS A 302 28.77 -20.01 -6.45
CA LYS A 302 30.12 -19.91 -7.04
C LYS A 302 31.04 -21.03 -6.55
N ASN A 303 31.02 -21.34 -5.26
CA ASN A 303 31.80 -22.43 -4.70
C ASN A 303 31.36 -23.80 -5.25
N ALA A 304 30.06 -24.04 -5.33
CA ALA A 304 29.49 -25.24 -5.95
C ALA A 304 29.94 -25.38 -7.41
N SER A 305 29.97 -24.28 -8.17
CA SER A 305 30.46 -24.28 -9.55
C SER A 305 31.94 -24.70 -9.62
N ILE A 306 32.79 -24.19 -8.72
CA ILE A 306 34.21 -24.58 -8.63
C ILE A 306 34.35 -26.06 -8.25
N ALA A 307 33.55 -26.54 -7.28
CA ALA A 307 33.57 -27.94 -6.85
C ALA A 307 33.18 -28.91 -7.98
N VAL A 308 32.25 -28.51 -8.85
CA VAL A 308 31.82 -29.32 -10.01
C VAL A 308 32.85 -29.29 -11.14
N THR A 309 33.33 -28.11 -11.52
CA THR A 309 34.24 -27.99 -12.67
C THR A 309 35.70 -28.33 -12.34
N GLY A 310 36.05 -28.27 -11.06
CA GLY A 310 37.43 -28.25 -10.60
C GLY A 310 38.18 -26.99 -11.02
N ILE A 311 39.41 -26.89 -10.52
CA ILE A 311 40.46 -26.00 -11.02
C ILE A 311 41.61 -26.92 -11.40
N TRP A 312 42.07 -26.83 -12.65
CA TRP A 312 43.04 -27.76 -13.21
C TRP A 312 44.42 -27.14 -13.23
N GLN A 313 45.44 -27.98 -13.14
CA GLN A 313 46.84 -27.56 -13.30
C GLN A 313 47.44 -28.29 -14.48
N ALA A 314 48.17 -27.56 -15.31
CA ALA A 314 48.90 -28.12 -16.45
C ALA A 314 50.37 -27.71 -16.36
N ASP A 315 51.27 -28.62 -16.72
CA ASP A 315 52.70 -28.32 -16.76
C ASP A 315 53.00 -27.34 -17.89
N ASP A 316 53.69 -26.25 -17.57
CA ASP A 316 54.12 -25.22 -18.52
C ASP A 316 55.54 -24.74 -18.15
N ASP A 317 56.38 -24.54 -19.17
CA ASP A 317 57.78 -24.10 -19.04
C ASP A 317 57.90 -22.56 -18.99
N GLY A 318 56.76 -21.86 -18.97
CA GLY A 318 56.65 -20.41 -18.87
C GLY A 318 56.79 -19.85 -17.45
N VAL A 319 57.17 -18.56 -17.35
CA VAL A 319 57.18 -17.81 -16.07
C VAL A 319 55.75 -17.50 -15.65
N LEU A 320 55.31 -18.12 -14.55
CA LEU A 320 54.01 -17.85 -13.94
C LEU A 320 53.96 -16.44 -13.35
N ASN A 321 52.98 -15.63 -13.75
CA ASN A 321 52.68 -14.35 -13.11
C ASN A 321 51.47 -14.50 -12.18
N PRO A 322 51.66 -14.52 -10.84
CA PRO A 322 50.56 -14.66 -9.88
C PRO A 322 49.52 -13.55 -10.00
N ALA A 323 49.90 -12.35 -10.44
CA ALA A 323 48.98 -11.20 -10.53
C ALA A 323 47.93 -11.35 -11.65
N THR A 324 48.15 -12.24 -12.62
CA THR A 324 47.21 -12.48 -13.74
C THR A 324 46.30 -13.69 -13.52
N ILE A 325 46.49 -14.47 -12.44
CA ILE A 325 45.73 -15.69 -12.19
C ILE A 325 44.32 -15.32 -11.70
N ARG A 326 43.30 -15.84 -12.39
CA ARG A 326 41.90 -15.75 -11.97
C ARG A 326 41.37 -17.14 -11.65
N LEU A 327 40.95 -17.34 -10.41
CA LEU A 327 40.34 -18.58 -9.95
C LEU A 327 38.86 -18.59 -10.31
N VAL A 328 38.56 -19.02 -11.54
CA VAL A 328 37.19 -19.20 -12.05
C VAL A 328 36.92 -20.68 -12.35
N PRO A 329 35.66 -21.15 -12.27
CA PRO A 329 35.29 -22.53 -12.60
C PRO A 329 35.87 -22.97 -13.96
N GLY A 330 36.56 -24.11 -13.99
CA GLY A 330 37.13 -24.71 -15.20
C GLY A 330 38.44 -24.08 -15.69
N SER A 331 39.04 -23.16 -14.92
CA SER A 331 40.34 -22.58 -15.26
C SER A 331 41.48 -23.62 -15.21
N ILE A 332 42.44 -23.48 -16.13
CA ILE A 332 43.69 -24.24 -16.16
C ILE A 332 44.80 -23.30 -15.72
N ILE A 333 45.50 -23.63 -14.64
CA ILE A 333 46.59 -22.85 -14.08
C ILE A 333 47.91 -23.50 -14.50
N PRO A 334 48.79 -22.80 -15.24
CA PRO A 334 50.10 -23.34 -15.57
C PRO A 334 50.91 -23.56 -14.29
N LYS A 335 51.67 -24.64 -14.21
CA LYS A 335 52.63 -24.90 -13.12
C LYS A 335 53.98 -25.32 -13.70
N ALA A 336 55.06 -24.96 -13.03
CA ALA A 336 56.39 -25.41 -13.42
C ALA A 336 56.51 -26.94 -13.29
N VAL A 337 57.23 -27.56 -14.23
CA VAL A 337 57.51 -29.00 -14.24
C VAL A 337 58.19 -29.40 -12.93
N GLY A 338 57.64 -30.40 -12.23
CA GLY A 338 58.15 -30.87 -10.93
C GLY A 338 57.68 -30.06 -9.71
N SER A 339 56.87 -29.01 -9.88
CA SER A 339 56.28 -28.26 -8.78
C SER A 339 55.04 -28.97 -8.20
N ALA A 340 54.83 -28.80 -6.89
CA ALA A 340 53.60 -29.20 -6.20
C ALA A 340 52.36 -28.39 -6.65
N GLY A 341 52.55 -27.37 -7.49
CA GLY A 341 51.50 -26.51 -8.02
C GLY A 341 50.93 -25.53 -6.99
N LEU A 342 49.79 -24.93 -7.32
CA LEU A 342 49.04 -24.06 -6.41
C LEU A 342 48.25 -24.92 -5.42
N LYS A 343 48.64 -24.94 -4.14
CA LYS A 343 47.86 -25.60 -3.08
C LYS A 343 46.98 -24.59 -2.36
N PRO A 344 45.69 -24.89 -2.12
CA PRO A 344 44.87 -24.06 -1.26
C PRO A 344 45.47 -24.06 0.14
N LEU A 345 45.57 -22.87 0.73
CA LEU A 345 45.87 -22.76 2.16
C LEU A 345 44.66 -23.33 2.92
N GLU A 346 44.87 -24.30 3.79
CA GLU A 346 43.77 -24.86 4.59
C GLU A 346 43.18 -23.77 5.49
N ALA A 347 41.97 -23.32 5.16
CA ALA A 347 41.24 -22.40 5.99
C ALA A 347 40.78 -23.14 7.26
N PRO A 348 41.01 -22.60 8.47
CA PRO A 348 40.72 -23.30 9.73
C PRO A 348 39.21 -23.44 10.06
N GLY A 349 38.29 -23.20 9.10
CA GLY A 349 36.84 -23.27 9.31
C GLY A 349 36.14 -23.98 8.15
N ARG A 350 35.37 -25.04 8.46
CA ARG A 350 34.51 -25.73 7.48
C ARG A 350 33.32 -24.85 7.08
N PHE A 351 32.89 -24.99 5.83
CA PHE A 351 31.79 -24.24 5.21
C PHE A 351 30.41 -24.40 5.90
N ASP A 352 30.25 -25.39 6.80
CA ASP A 352 29.01 -25.69 7.55
C ASP A 352 28.44 -24.50 8.36
N VAL A 353 29.26 -23.47 8.64
CA VAL A 353 28.80 -22.23 9.30
C VAL A 353 27.89 -21.38 8.39
N SER A 354 28.06 -21.48 7.06
CA SER A 354 27.30 -20.66 6.10
C SER A 354 25.82 -21.01 6.09
N ASP A 355 25.47 -22.29 6.25
CA ASP A 355 24.08 -22.74 6.25
C ASP A 355 23.35 -22.33 7.54
N LEU A 356 24.02 -22.40 8.70
CA LEU A 356 23.46 -21.92 9.96
C LEU A 356 23.22 -20.40 9.94
N VAL A 357 24.19 -19.62 9.44
CA VAL A 357 24.05 -18.17 9.29
C VAL A 357 22.98 -17.82 8.27
N LEU A 358 22.90 -18.54 7.14
CA LEU A 358 21.88 -18.33 6.12
C LEU A 358 20.48 -18.65 6.67
N SER A 359 20.32 -19.71 7.45
CA SER A 359 19.05 -20.04 8.10
C SER A 359 18.60 -18.93 9.05
N ASP A 360 19.50 -18.45 9.94
CA ASP A 360 19.16 -17.36 10.87
C ASP A 360 18.80 -16.07 10.12
N LEU A 361 19.51 -15.73 9.04
CA LEU A 361 19.19 -14.58 8.19
C LEU A 361 17.80 -14.73 7.55
N ARG A 362 17.49 -15.90 6.97
CA ARG A 362 16.17 -16.16 6.38
C ARG A 362 15.06 -16.05 7.42
N ASP A 363 15.27 -16.59 8.61
CA ASP A 363 14.28 -16.51 9.69
C ASP A 363 14.10 -15.08 10.21
N ARG A 364 15.19 -14.28 10.29
CA ARG A 364 15.08 -12.85 10.60
C ARG A 364 14.30 -12.09 9.54
N ILE A 365 14.55 -12.35 8.26
CA ILE A 365 13.81 -11.75 7.14
C ILE A 365 12.32 -12.08 7.26
N ARG A 366 11.98 -13.36 7.43
CA ARG A 366 10.58 -13.80 7.57
C ARG A 366 9.89 -13.20 8.80
N ARG A 367 10.55 -13.17 9.97
CA ARG A 367 10.02 -12.50 11.17
C ARG A 367 9.82 -11.01 10.97
N CYS A 368 10.74 -10.32 10.30
CA CYS A 368 10.65 -8.89 10.05
C CYS A 368 9.51 -8.53 9.08
N LEU A 369 9.26 -9.39 8.09
CA LEU A 369 8.17 -9.29 7.12
C LEU A 369 6.89 -10.00 7.59
N LEU A 370 6.85 -10.50 8.83
CA LEU A 370 5.71 -11.21 9.44
C LEU A 370 5.24 -12.46 8.66
N ALA A 371 6.08 -13.00 7.76
CA ALA A 371 5.75 -14.16 6.94
C ALA A 371 5.49 -15.43 7.79
N ASP A 372 6.29 -15.65 8.83
CA ASP A 372 6.15 -16.81 9.75
C ASP A 372 4.88 -16.75 10.59
N ARG A 373 4.31 -15.55 10.73
CA ARG A 373 3.17 -15.28 11.61
C ARG A 373 1.85 -15.34 10.85
N LEU A 374 1.88 -15.02 9.56
CA LEU A 374 0.72 -14.96 8.67
C LEU A 374 0.57 -16.22 7.81
N GLY A 375 1.55 -17.11 7.82
CA GLY A 375 1.49 -18.42 7.18
C GLY A 375 0.73 -19.44 8.02
N GLN A 376 0.07 -20.40 7.37
CA GLN A 376 -0.36 -21.61 8.07
C GLN A 376 0.89 -22.37 8.49
N THR A 377 1.18 -22.43 9.79
CA THR A 377 2.14 -23.41 10.30
C THR A 377 1.62 -24.81 9.98
N ASP A 378 2.47 -25.63 9.37
CA ASP A 378 2.31 -27.09 9.18
C ASP A 378 2.28 -27.84 10.53
N GLN A 379 1.46 -27.40 11.49
CA GLN A 379 1.18 -28.11 12.73
C GLN A 379 -0.22 -28.71 12.66
N PRO A 380 -0.35 -30.00 12.31
CA PRO A 380 -1.60 -30.73 12.47
C PRO A 380 -2.00 -30.73 13.95
N GLY A 381 -3.23 -30.30 14.26
CA GLY A 381 -3.81 -30.37 15.61
C GLY A 381 -3.94 -29.05 16.37
N MET A 382 -3.77 -27.90 15.70
CA MET A 382 -3.95 -26.60 16.34
C MET A 382 -5.38 -26.40 16.85
N THR A 383 -5.52 -26.00 18.12
CA THR A 383 -6.83 -25.79 18.75
C THR A 383 -7.45 -24.46 18.31
N ALA A 384 -8.79 -24.36 18.32
CA ALA A 384 -9.49 -23.11 17.96
C ALA A 384 -9.05 -21.91 18.82
N THR A 385 -8.72 -22.13 20.09
CA THR A 385 -8.18 -21.12 21.01
C THR A 385 -6.78 -20.67 20.62
N GLU A 386 -5.90 -21.58 20.22
CA GLU A 386 -4.55 -21.24 19.77
C GLU A 386 -4.56 -20.45 18.45
N VAL A 387 -5.48 -20.77 17.54
CA VAL A 387 -5.73 -19.98 16.31
C VAL A 387 -6.10 -18.53 16.66
N LEU A 388 -7.01 -18.34 17.62
CA LEU A 388 -7.46 -17.02 18.04
C LEU A 388 -6.36 -16.25 18.77
N GLU A 389 -5.56 -16.90 19.62
CA GLU A 389 -4.43 -16.26 20.30
C GLU A 389 -3.35 -15.82 19.32
N ARG A 390 -3.01 -16.64 18.31
CA ARG A 390 -2.05 -16.25 17.27
C ARG A 390 -2.58 -15.11 16.40
N ALA A 391 -3.84 -15.16 16.00
CA ALA A 391 -4.48 -14.03 15.32
C ALA A 391 -4.40 -12.76 16.18
N SER A 392 -4.55 -12.91 17.51
CA SER A 392 -4.42 -11.81 18.46
C SER A 392 -3.03 -11.21 18.56
N GLU A 393 -2.01 -12.05 18.61
CA GLU A 393 -0.61 -11.62 18.61
C GLU A 393 -0.26 -10.89 17.31
N ASN A 394 -0.69 -11.41 16.17
CA ASN A 394 -0.46 -10.81 14.85
C ASN A 394 -1.10 -9.44 14.72
N ALA A 395 -2.35 -9.31 15.15
CA ALA A 395 -3.06 -8.04 15.17
C ALA A 395 -2.37 -7.00 16.07
N ARG A 396 -1.85 -7.45 17.23
CA ARG A 396 -1.12 -6.58 18.16
C ARG A 396 0.17 -6.04 17.55
N LEU A 397 0.90 -6.86 16.79
CA LEU A 397 2.11 -6.44 16.06
C LEU A 397 1.79 -5.42 14.96
N LEU A 398 0.65 -5.60 14.28
CA LEU A 398 0.21 -4.70 13.21
C LEU A 398 -0.59 -3.48 13.72
N GLY A 399 -0.95 -3.41 15.00
CA GLY A 399 -1.88 -2.41 15.54
C GLY A 399 -1.49 -0.97 15.26
N ALA A 400 -0.20 -0.64 15.40
CA ALA A 400 0.31 0.71 15.12
C ALA A 400 0.26 1.07 13.62
N THR A 401 0.61 0.10 12.76
CA THR A 401 0.49 0.24 11.30
C THR A 401 -0.98 0.37 10.90
N TYR A 402 -1.85 -0.42 11.52
CA TYR A 402 -3.28 -0.48 11.22
C TYR A 402 -3.98 0.84 11.51
N GLY A 403 -3.76 1.45 12.69
CA GLY A 403 -4.33 2.76 13.00
C GLY A 403 -3.94 3.84 11.98
N ARG A 404 -2.72 3.76 11.42
CA ARG A 404 -2.29 4.64 10.33
C ARG A 404 -3.00 4.33 9.02
N LEU A 405 -3.14 3.05 8.64
CA LEU A 405 -3.87 2.66 7.43
C LEU A 405 -5.35 3.01 7.51
N GLN A 406 -5.97 2.95 8.69
CA GLN A 406 -7.34 3.45 8.86
C GLN A 406 -7.45 4.93 8.50
N ALA A 407 -6.54 5.76 9.02
CA ALA A 407 -6.55 7.21 8.82
C ALA A 407 -6.07 7.65 7.42
N GLU A 408 -5.03 7.03 6.87
CA GLU A 408 -4.39 7.44 5.62
C GLU A 408 -4.95 6.70 4.38
N LEU A 409 -5.52 5.50 4.53
CA LEU A 409 -6.07 4.71 3.43
C LEU A 409 -7.60 4.57 3.51
N LEU A 410 -8.14 3.91 4.55
CA LEU A 410 -9.55 3.50 4.55
C LEU A 410 -10.52 4.68 4.58
N TYR A 411 -10.28 5.65 5.47
CA TYR A 411 -11.17 6.81 5.57
C TYR A 411 -11.16 7.66 4.28
N PRO A 412 -10.00 8.07 3.72
CA PRO A 412 -9.97 8.79 2.45
C PRO A 412 -10.57 8.00 1.28
N LEU A 413 -10.38 6.67 1.25
CA LEU A 413 -10.92 5.78 0.24
C LEU A 413 -12.45 5.79 0.24
N ILE A 414 -13.09 5.55 1.40
CA ILE A 414 -14.55 5.56 1.51
C ILE A 414 -15.10 6.95 1.22
N ARG A 415 -14.46 8.01 1.75
CA ARG A 415 -14.88 9.39 1.49
C ARG A 415 -14.85 9.75 0.01
N ARG A 416 -13.80 9.35 -0.72
CA ARG A 416 -13.69 9.59 -2.17
C ARG A 416 -14.69 8.75 -2.97
N ALA A 417 -14.93 7.50 -2.57
CA ALA A 417 -15.91 6.65 -3.23
C ALA A 417 -17.34 7.17 -3.06
N LEU A 418 -17.74 7.57 -1.84
CA LEU A 418 -19.01 8.24 -1.59
C LEU A 418 -19.15 9.51 -2.44
N TYR A 419 -18.11 10.36 -2.46
CA TYR A 419 -18.10 11.57 -3.29
C TYR A 419 -18.41 11.25 -4.77
N ILE A 420 -17.77 10.23 -5.36
CA ILE A 420 -18.02 9.85 -6.76
C ILE A 420 -19.46 9.39 -6.95
N LEU A 421 -20.00 8.56 -6.05
CA LEU A 421 -21.36 8.01 -6.15
C LEU A 421 -22.46 9.06 -5.90
N THR A 422 -22.17 10.07 -5.08
CA THR A 422 -23.05 11.25 -4.94
C THR A 422 -23.06 12.07 -6.22
N GLN A 423 -21.90 12.24 -6.87
CA GLN A 423 -21.81 12.96 -8.17
C GLN A 423 -22.46 12.18 -9.33
N THR A 424 -22.59 10.85 -9.25
CA THR A 424 -23.36 10.06 -10.24
C THR A 424 -24.85 9.98 -9.92
N GLY A 425 -25.28 10.47 -8.75
CA GLY A 425 -26.67 10.40 -8.29
C GLY A 425 -27.11 9.02 -7.81
N GLU A 426 -26.17 8.07 -7.63
CA GLU A 426 -26.47 6.72 -7.14
C GLU A 426 -26.65 6.67 -5.62
N LEU A 427 -26.02 7.60 -4.89
CA LEU A 427 -26.17 7.78 -3.45
C LEU A 427 -26.52 9.23 -3.10
N PRO A 428 -27.27 9.47 -2.01
CA PRO A 428 -27.41 10.82 -1.45
C PRO A 428 -26.06 11.33 -0.92
N ASP A 429 -26.00 12.61 -0.56
CA ASP A 429 -24.85 13.14 0.16
C ASP A 429 -24.86 12.60 1.60
N ILE A 430 -23.80 11.88 1.97
CA ILE A 430 -23.64 11.22 3.27
C ILE A 430 -22.45 11.88 3.97
N PRO A 431 -22.66 12.71 5.00
CA PRO A 431 -21.59 13.43 5.66
C PRO A 431 -20.81 12.48 6.58
N LEU A 432 -19.61 12.06 6.16
CA LEU A 432 -18.65 11.39 7.04
C LEU A 432 -17.97 12.40 7.97
N ASP A 433 -18.72 12.92 8.93
CA ASP A 433 -18.26 13.93 9.89
C ASP A 433 -17.84 13.33 11.24
N GLY A 434 -18.19 12.07 11.49
CA GLY A 434 -17.98 11.40 12.79
C GLY A 434 -19.01 11.80 13.84
N ASP A 435 -20.00 12.63 13.48
CA ASP A 435 -21.00 13.18 14.40
C ASP A 435 -22.41 12.70 14.06
N VAL A 436 -22.81 12.88 12.79
CA VAL A 436 -24.05 12.35 12.23
C VAL A 436 -23.83 10.97 11.65
N VAL A 437 -22.72 10.76 10.92
CA VAL A 437 -22.36 9.45 10.37
C VAL A 437 -20.92 9.10 10.74
N VAL A 438 -20.75 7.92 11.30
CA VAL A 438 -19.45 7.38 11.70
C VAL A 438 -19.10 6.22 10.78
N LEU A 439 -17.90 6.28 10.19
CA LEU A 439 -17.29 5.14 9.52
C LEU A 439 -16.73 4.17 10.57
N ARG A 440 -17.24 2.95 10.60
CA ARG A 440 -16.67 1.85 11.39
C ARG A 440 -15.89 0.90 10.51
N HIS A 441 -14.79 0.41 11.06
CA HIS A 441 -14.00 -0.63 10.42
C HIS A 441 -14.49 -1.99 10.92
N ALA A 442 -14.97 -2.82 9.99
CA ALA A 442 -15.54 -4.13 10.29
C ALA A 442 -14.61 -5.28 9.88
N ALA A 443 -13.42 -4.97 9.35
CA ALA A 443 -12.45 -5.96 8.89
C ALA A 443 -12.03 -6.93 10.03
N PRO A 444 -11.60 -8.18 9.72
CA PRO A 444 -11.37 -9.21 10.74
C PRO A 444 -10.45 -8.77 11.90
N LEU A 445 -9.37 -8.03 11.60
CA LEU A 445 -8.50 -7.44 12.64
C LEU A 445 -9.22 -6.45 13.55
N ALA A 446 -10.15 -5.66 13.02
CA ALA A 446 -10.91 -4.69 13.81
C ALA A 446 -11.91 -5.36 14.75
N GLN A 447 -12.40 -6.56 14.40
CA GLN A 447 -13.31 -7.36 15.23
C GLN A 447 -12.58 -8.13 16.34
N LEU A 448 -11.27 -8.27 16.26
CA LEU A 448 -10.52 -9.09 17.19
C LEU A 448 -10.69 -8.67 18.67
N PRO A 449 -10.65 -7.38 19.06
CA PRO A 449 -10.92 -6.98 20.43
C PRO A 449 -12.31 -7.43 20.91
N LYS A 450 -13.34 -7.32 20.05
CA LYS A 450 -14.70 -7.79 20.35
C LYS A 450 -14.72 -9.30 20.61
N ARG A 451 -14.05 -10.09 19.76
CA ARG A 451 -13.94 -11.55 19.91
C ARG A 451 -13.21 -11.95 21.20
N VAL A 452 -12.13 -11.24 21.55
CA VAL A 452 -11.40 -11.49 22.81
C VAL A 452 -12.29 -11.19 24.02
N GLN A 453 -13.02 -10.07 24.02
CA GLN A 453 -13.96 -9.73 25.09
C GLN A 453 -15.08 -10.76 25.21
N ALA A 454 -15.65 -11.20 24.09
CA ALA A 454 -16.67 -12.26 24.08
C ALA A 454 -16.14 -13.57 24.68
N GLY A 455 -14.91 -13.97 24.31
CA GLY A 455 -14.24 -15.14 24.88
C GLY A 455 -14.05 -15.03 26.40
N GLN A 456 -13.61 -13.87 26.89
CA GLN A 456 -13.47 -13.61 28.33
C GLN A 456 -14.81 -13.67 29.07
N ALA A 457 -15.87 -13.13 28.49
CA ALA A 457 -17.20 -13.17 29.08
C ALA A 457 -17.75 -14.62 29.14
N LEU A 458 -17.52 -15.42 28.09
CA LEU A 458 -17.88 -16.84 28.08
C LEU A 458 -17.10 -17.65 29.12
N ASP A 459 -15.79 -17.43 29.26
CA ASP A 459 -14.97 -18.07 30.29
C ASP A 459 -15.50 -17.71 31.70
N TRP A 460 -15.77 -16.42 31.94
CA TRP A 460 -16.36 -15.96 33.20
C TRP A 460 -17.73 -16.60 33.47
N LEU A 461 -18.61 -16.64 32.48
CA LEU A 461 -19.93 -17.29 32.60
C LEU A 461 -19.79 -18.77 32.93
N SER A 462 -18.84 -19.47 32.31
CA SER A 462 -18.57 -20.89 32.60
C SER A 462 -18.11 -21.11 34.05
N ARG A 463 -17.29 -20.20 34.59
CA ARG A 463 -16.83 -20.24 35.98
C ARG A 463 -17.96 -19.95 36.97
N ILE A 464 -18.84 -18.99 36.65
CA ILE A 464 -20.03 -18.71 37.47
C ILE A 464 -20.98 -19.89 37.48
N ALA A 465 -21.23 -20.51 36.32
CA ALA A 465 -22.07 -21.69 36.22
C ALA A 465 -21.55 -22.85 37.11
N ALA A 466 -20.23 -22.97 37.29
CA ALA A 466 -19.62 -23.95 38.18
C ALA A 466 -19.82 -23.67 39.69
N LEU A 467 -20.13 -22.42 40.08
CA LEU A 467 -20.42 -22.04 41.47
C LEU A 467 -21.86 -22.40 41.90
N GLY A 468 -22.72 -22.78 40.95
CA GLY A 468 -24.09 -23.23 41.20
C GLY A 468 -25.17 -22.25 40.72
N PRO A 469 -26.45 -22.64 40.87
CA PRO A 469 -27.59 -21.91 40.30
C PRO A 469 -27.80 -20.52 40.92
N ASP A 470 -27.48 -20.34 42.21
CA ASP A 470 -27.64 -19.05 42.90
C ASP A 470 -26.69 -17.99 42.32
N ALA A 471 -25.47 -18.37 41.97
CA ALA A 471 -24.49 -17.47 41.33
C ALA A 471 -24.88 -17.14 39.89
N LEU A 472 -25.49 -18.10 39.16
CA LEU A 472 -25.97 -17.88 37.80
C LEU A 472 -27.19 -16.95 37.75
N ALA A 473 -28.00 -16.93 38.81
CA ALA A 473 -29.17 -16.05 38.92
C ALA A 473 -28.83 -14.56 38.95
N GLU A 474 -27.58 -14.20 39.31
CA GLU A 474 -27.08 -12.83 39.26
C GLU A 474 -26.77 -12.34 37.83
N VAL A 475 -26.76 -13.22 36.82
CA VAL A 475 -26.46 -12.88 35.43
C VAL A 475 -27.75 -12.70 34.62
N ASP A 476 -27.93 -11.51 34.03
CA ASP A 476 -28.97 -11.27 33.02
C ASP A 476 -28.61 -11.98 31.71
N LEU A 477 -29.04 -13.24 31.58
CA LEU A 477 -28.79 -14.06 30.41
C LEU A 477 -29.36 -13.46 29.10
N PRO A 478 -30.60 -12.92 29.05
CA PRO A 478 -31.11 -12.22 27.87
C PRO A 478 -30.21 -11.09 27.37
N VAL A 479 -29.74 -10.22 28.28
CA VAL A 479 -28.84 -9.11 27.92
C VAL A 479 -27.48 -9.64 27.48
N MET A 480 -26.92 -10.61 28.20
CA MET A 480 -25.63 -11.22 27.87
C MET A 480 -25.64 -11.88 26.48
N VAL A 481 -26.71 -12.60 26.12
CA VAL A 481 -26.83 -13.24 24.80
C VAL A 481 -26.82 -12.19 23.68
N ARG A 482 -27.51 -11.07 23.86
CA ARG A 482 -27.52 -9.97 22.87
C ARG A 482 -26.18 -9.28 22.77
N TRP A 483 -25.53 -9.04 23.91
CA TRP A 483 -24.19 -8.46 23.93
C TRP A 483 -23.18 -9.37 23.23
N LEU A 484 -23.19 -10.68 23.53
CA LEU A 484 -22.33 -11.67 22.85
C LEU A 484 -22.62 -11.75 21.35
N ALA A 485 -23.89 -11.69 20.95
CA ALA A 485 -24.29 -11.67 19.55
C ALA A 485 -23.68 -10.48 18.80
N ASP A 486 -23.72 -9.26 19.36
CA ASP A 486 -23.03 -8.09 18.81
C ASP A 486 -21.51 -8.29 18.73
N GLN A 487 -20.89 -8.86 19.78
CA GLN A 487 -19.44 -9.06 19.79
C GLN A 487 -18.97 -10.06 18.71
N PHE A 488 -19.78 -11.08 18.42
CA PHE A 488 -19.49 -12.06 17.37
C PHE A 488 -19.97 -11.64 15.98
N GLY A 489 -20.67 -10.50 15.85
CA GLY A 489 -21.26 -10.05 14.58
C GLY A 489 -22.41 -10.94 14.11
N VAL A 490 -23.16 -11.52 15.03
CA VAL A 490 -24.36 -12.33 14.73
C VAL A 490 -25.48 -11.40 14.28
N PRO A 491 -26.07 -11.62 13.09
CA PRO A 491 -27.18 -10.82 12.61
C PRO A 491 -28.39 -10.82 13.56
N ASP A 492 -28.97 -9.64 13.81
CA ASP A 492 -30.10 -9.45 14.73
C ASP A 492 -31.34 -10.29 14.38
N ASN A 493 -31.52 -10.64 13.11
CA ASN A 493 -32.62 -11.50 12.66
C ASN A 493 -32.52 -12.95 13.15
N LEU A 494 -31.36 -13.36 13.70
CA LEU A 494 -31.19 -14.65 14.36
C LEU A 494 -31.58 -14.60 15.85
N LEU A 495 -31.79 -13.41 16.42
CA LEU A 495 -32.18 -13.21 17.81
C LEU A 495 -33.71 -13.06 17.93
N ARG A 496 -34.27 -13.48 19.06
CA ARG A 496 -35.70 -13.24 19.35
C ARG A 496 -35.94 -11.74 19.53
N PRO A 497 -37.02 -11.17 18.95
CA PRO A 497 -37.39 -9.77 19.15
C PRO A 497 -37.55 -9.45 20.64
N SER A 498 -37.05 -8.30 21.09
CA SER A 498 -37.30 -7.86 22.47
C SER A 498 -38.70 -7.30 22.49
N LEU A 499 -39.61 -7.98 23.16
CA LEU A 499 -40.85 -7.34 23.59
C LEU A 499 -40.46 -6.29 24.64
N PRO A 500 -41.02 -5.07 24.58
CA PRO A 500 -40.89 -4.11 25.68
C PRO A 500 -41.38 -4.77 26.97
N PRO A 501 -40.83 -4.42 28.16
CA PRO A 501 -41.39 -4.89 29.41
C PRO A 501 -42.87 -4.49 29.46
N GLU A 502 -43.74 -5.46 29.73
CA GLU A 502 -45.16 -5.17 29.99
C GLU A 502 -45.23 -4.16 31.13
N ILE A 503 -45.77 -2.97 30.83
CA ILE A 503 -46.13 -2.01 31.86
C ILE A 503 -47.22 -2.69 32.68
N THR A 504 -46.83 -3.25 33.82
CA THR A 504 -47.79 -3.70 34.82
C THR A 504 -48.40 -2.42 35.39
N GLU A 505 -49.51 -1.97 34.82
CA GLU A 505 -50.37 -1.01 35.50
C GLU A 505 -50.83 -1.67 36.80
N ALA A 506 -50.23 -1.21 37.91
CA ALA A 506 -50.70 -1.56 39.24
C ALA A 506 -52.10 -0.93 39.41
N VAL A 507 -53.11 -1.80 39.54
CA VAL A 507 -54.49 -1.46 39.94
C VAL A 507 -54.54 -1.13 41.42
#